data_AF-A0AAU8BFL4-F1
#
_entry.id   AF-A0AAU8BFL4-F1
#
_cell.length_a   1.000
_cell.length_b   1.000
_cell.length_c   1.000
_cell.angle_alpha   90.00
_cell.angle_beta   90.00
_cell.angle_gamma   90.00
#
_symmetry.space_group_name_H-M   'P 1'
#
loop_
_entity.id
_entity.type
_entity.pdbx_description
1 polymer ?
#
loop_
_entity_poly.entity_id
_entity_poly.type
_entity_poly.pdbx_seq_one_letter_code
_entity_poly.pdbx_strand_id
1 'polypeptide(L)'
;MIKVLFFAQTRELVGVDELELDAGFDTVEAIRAHLAKQEGKWDLALDSGKLLAAVNQDIVPLTAAVSDGDEVAFFPPVTGG
;
A
#
# COMPACT_ATOMS: atom_id res chain seq x y z
N MET A 1 1.15 15.60 -0.42
CA MET A 1 1.36 14.33 0.30
C MET A 1 0.49 13.25 -0.31
N ILE A 2 0.94 12.01 -0.28
CA ILE A 2 0.12 10.82 -0.57
C ILE A 2 -0.22 10.16 0.76
N LYS A 3 -1.51 9.89 0.99
CA LYS A 3 -1.96 9.16 2.18
C LYS A 3 -1.87 7.66 1.92
N VAL A 4 -1.26 6.89 2.81
CA VAL A 4 -1.18 5.43 2.69
C VAL A 4 -1.91 4.76 3.84
N LEU A 5 -2.86 3.89 3.53
CA LEU A 5 -3.66 3.12 4.48
C LEU A 5 -3.30 1.63 4.43
N PHE A 6 -3.36 0.95 5.57
CA PHE A 6 -3.16 -0.50 5.66
C PHE A 6 -4.34 -1.17 6.34
N PHE A 7 -4.74 -2.36 5.86
CA PHE A 7 -5.88 -3.10 6.44
C PHE A 7 -5.53 -4.55 6.77
N ALA A 8 -6.36 -5.15 7.64
CA ALA A 8 -6.29 -6.57 8.02
C ALA A 8 -4.86 -7.04 8.37
N GLN A 9 -4.44 -8.19 7.85
CA GLN A 9 -3.12 -8.74 8.12
C GLN A 9 -1.97 -7.81 7.69
N THR A 10 -2.13 -7.05 6.60
CA THR A 10 -1.12 -6.07 6.16
C THR A 10 -0.88 -5.04 7.27
N ARG A 11 -1.96 -4.48 7.84
CA ARG A 11 -1.92 -3.54 8.97
C ARG A 11 -1.26 -4.14 10.23
N GLU A 12 -1.61 -5.38 10.56
CA GLU A 12 -1.05 -6.08 11.72
C GLU A 12 0.46 -6.30 11.60
N LEU A 13 0.95 -6.57 10.38
CA LEU A 13 2.36 -6.79 10.13
C LEU A 13 3.18 -5.50 10.09
N VAL A 14 2.64 -4.42 9.53
CA VAL A 14 3.33 -3.11 9.50
C VAL A 14 3.21 -2.34 10.83
N GLY A 15 2.17 -2.64 11.63
CA GLY A 15 1.99 -2.10 12.98
C GLY A 15 1.44 -0.66 13.04
N VAL A 16 1.01 -0.11 11.91
CA VAL A 16 0.42 1.23 11.80
C VAL A 16 -0.82 1.17 10.90
N ASP A 17 -1.82 2.01 11.20
CA ASP A 17 -3.06 2.08 10.42
C ASP A 17 -2.89 2.90 9.15
N GLU A 18 -2.12 3.98 9.23
CA GLU A 18 -1.85 4.90 8.12
C GLU A 18 -0.51 5.63 8.30
N LEU A 19 -0.01 6.19 7.20
CA LEU A 19 1.10 7.14 7.18
C LEU A 19 0.96 8.12 6.00
N GLU A 20 1.73 9.19 6.02
CA GLU A 20 1.86 10.13 4.90
C GLU A 20 3.24 9.99 4.25
N LEU A 21 3.25 10.04 2.92
CA LEU A 21 4.47 10.12 2.13
C LEU A 21 4.52 11.45 1.39
N ASP A 22 5.73 11.99 1.27
CA ASP A 22 5.99 13.06 0.31
C ASP A 22 5.66 12.57 -1.10
N ALA A 23 5.14 13.49 -1.93
CA ALA A 23 4.92 13.20 -3.34
C ALA A 23 6.26 12.93 -4.05
N GLY A 24 6.21 12.23 -5.19
CA GLY A 24 7.40 11.85 -5.96
C GLY A 24 7.44 10.37 -6.37
N PHE A 25 6.36 9.64 -6.15
CA PHE A 25 6.17 8.28 -6.66
C PHE A 25 5.30 8.33 -7.91
N ASP A 26 5.72 7.61 -8.95
CA ASP A 26 4.97 7.56 -10.21
C ASP A 26 3.85 6.51 -10.19
N THR A 27 4.00 5.46 -9.37
CA THR A 27 3.07 4.32 -9.33
C THR A 27 2.87 3.76 -7.93
N VAL A 28 1.78 3.01 -7.76
CA VAL A 28 1.50 2.23 -6.54
C VAL A 28 2.65 1.27 -6.21
N GLU A 29 3.24 0.62 -7.23
CA GLU A 29 4.39 -0.28 -7.08
C GLU A 29 5.62 0.46 -6.54
N ALA A 30 5.86 1.70 -6.99
CA ALA A 30 6.98 2.50 -6.47
C ALA A 30 6.80 2.81 -4.98
N ILE A 31 5.57 3.12 -4.55
CA ILE A 31 5.23 3.29 -3.13
C ILE A 31 5.44 1.98 -2.37
N ARG A 32 4.87 0.87 -2.83
CA ARG A 32 4.98 -0.45 -2.22
C ARG A 32 6.45 -0.86 -2.03
N ALA A 33 7.25 -0.75 -3.09
CA ALA A 33 8.66 -1.12 -3.08
C ALA A 33 9.52 -0.21 -2.18
N HIS A 34 9.13 1.05 -2.01
CA HIS A 34 9.76 1.94 -1.03
C HIS A 34 9.44 1.52 0.40
N LEU A 35 8.17 1.31 0.71
CA LEU A 35 7.71 0.91 2.05
C LEU A 35 8.19 -0.48 2.46
N ALA A 36 8.28 -1.43 1.52
CA ALA A 36 8.77 -2.78 1.77
C ALA A 36 10.24 -2.85 2.25
N LYS A 37 11.01 -1.74 2.13
CA LYS A 37 12.40 -1.65 2.61
C LYS A 37 12.51 -1.23 4.07
N GLN A 38 11.40 -0.91 4.73
CA GLN A 38 11.41 -0.54 6.14
C GLN A 38 11.76 -1.75 7.02
N GLU A 39 12.33 -1.48 8.20
CA GLU A 39 12.69 -2.53 9.15
C GLU A 39 11.45 -3.26 9.70
N GLY A 40 11.62 -4.51 10.12
CA GLY A 40 10.54 -5.31 10.68
C GLY A 40 9.93 -6.25 9.64
N LYS A 41 8.61 -6.25 9.50
CA LYS A 41 7.88 -7.20 8.63
C LYS A 41 7.24 -6.52 7.41
N TRP A 42 7.74 -5.35 7.02
CA TRP A 42 7.18 -4.58 5.90
C TRP A 42 7.32 -5.28 4.56
N ASP A 43 8.44 -5.96 4.34
CA ASP A 43 8.69 -6.81 3.17
C ASP A 43 7.66 -7.94 3.05
N LEU A 44 7.37 -8.60 4.18
CA LEU A 44 6.37 -9.66 4.27
C LEU A 44 4.95 -9.12 4.11
N ALA A 45 4.64 -7.98 4.73
CA ALA A 45 3.32 -7.36 4.70
C ALA A 45 2.94 -6.88 3.30
N LEU A 46 3.92 -6.44 2.52
CA LEU A 46 3.76 -5.84 1.21
C LEU A 46 4.24 -6.77 0.07
N ASP A 47 4.24 -8.09 0.29
CA ASP A 47 4.60 -9.06 -0.74
C ASP A 47 3.67 -8.96 -1.97
N SER A 48 4.25 -8.61 -3.12
CA SER A 48 3.49 -8.30 -4.35
C SER A 48 2.73 -9.50 -4.92
N GLY A 49 3.07 -10.73 -4.54
CA GLY A 49 2.43 -11.94 -5.07
C GLY A 49 0.96 -12.09 -4.66
N LYS A 50 0.54 -11.45 -3.56
CA LYS A 50 -0.81 -11.57 -3.00
C LYS A 50 -1.42 -10.23 -2.58
N LEU A 51 -0.66 -9.15 -2.59
CA LEU A 51 -1.12 -7.84 -2.14
C LEU A 51 -2.14 -7.25 -3.12
N LEU A 52 -3.25 -6.74 -2.59
CA LEU A 52 -4.17 -5.88 -3.32
C LEU A 52 -3.87 -4.42 -2.99
N ALA A 53 -4.14 -3.55 -3.95
CA ALA A 53 -4.03 -2.11 -3.76
C ALA A 53 -5.28 -1.39 -4.29
N ALA A 54 -5.58 -0.25 -3.68
CA ALA A 54 -6.57 0.68 -4.18
C ALA A 54 -6.00 2.11 -4.22
N VAL A 55 -6.47 2.90 -5.17
CA VAL A 55 -6.21 4.34 -5.27
C VAL A 55 -7.56 5.03 -5.26
N ASN A 56 -7.76 5.97 -4.34
CA ASN A 56 -9.03 6.71 -4.18
C ASN A 56 -10.24 5.77 -4.16
N GLN A 57 -10.16 4.74 -3.31
CA GLN A 57 -11.19 3.72 -3.06
C GLN A 57 -11.49 2.76 -4.24
N ASP A 58 -10.81 2.88 -5.37
CA ASP A 58 -10.91 1.94 -6.49
C ASP A 58 -9.76 0.94 -6.48
N ILE A 59 -10.07 -0.37 -6.60
CA ILE A 59 -9.04 -1.42 -6.69
C ILE A 59 -8.32 -1.31 -8.03
N VAL A 60 -7.00 -1.19 -7.98
CA VAL A 60 -6.15 -0.98 -9.15
C VAL A 60 -4.97 -1.95 -9.17
N PRO A 61 -4.39 -2.23 -10.35
CA PRO A 61 -3.11 -2.94 -10.42
C PRO A 61 -1.99 -2.11 -9.78
N LEU A 62 -0.93 -2.78 -9.29
CA LEU A 62 0.25 -2.09 -8.73
C LEU A 62 0.94 -1.15 -9.74
N THR A 63 0.72 -1.35 -11.04
CA THR A 63 1.25 -0.46 -12.09
C THR A 63 0.44 0.83 -12.28
N ALA A 64 -0.64 1.03 -11.54
CA ALA A 64 -1.45 2.25 -11.63
C ALA A 64 -0.64 3.47 -11.20
N ALA A 65 -0.86 4.58 -11.92
CA ALA A 65 -0.24 5.85 -11.61
C ALA A 65 -0.82 6.45 -10.33
N VAL A 66 0.00 7.20 -9.60
CA VAL A 66 -0.41 7.95 -8.40
C VAL A 66 0.03 9.40 -8.53
N SER A 67 -0.71 10.29 -7.89
CA SER A 67 -0.52 11.73 -7.92
C SER A 67 -0.50 12.31 -6.51
N ASP A 68 -0.01 13.54 -6.41
CA ASP A 68 -0.08 14.28 -5.15
C ASP A 68 -1.54 14.44 -4.71
N GLY A 69 -1.82 14.16 -3.43
CA GLY A 69 -3.16 14.20 -2.85
C GLY A 69 -3.94 12.88 -2.93
N ASP A 70 -3.41 11.85 -3.61
CA ASP A 70 -4.07 10.55 -3.66
C ASP A 70 -4.06 9.82 -2.31
N GLU A 71 -5.08 9.00 -2.11
CA GLU A 71 -5.12 7.97 -1.07
C GLU A 71 -4.82 6.61 -1.68
N VAL A 72 -3.80 5.94 -1.16
CA VAL A 72 -3.40 4.57 -1.53
C VAL A 72 -3.68 3.63 -0.38
N ALA A 73 -4.31 2.49 -0.64
CA ALA A 73 -4.56 1.46 0.37
C ALA A 73 -3.89 0.15 -0.01
N PHE A 74 -3.28 -0.53 0.97
CA PHE A 74 -2.73 -1.89 0.81
C PHE A 74 -3.43 -2.88 1.75
N PHE A 75 -3.83 -4.02 1.20
CA PHE A 75 -4.58 -5.02 1.95
C PHE A 75 -4.41 -6.43 1.36
N PRO A 76 -4.55 -7.50 2.17
CA PRO A 76 -4.49 -8.86 1.66
C PRO A 76 -5.70 -9.19 0.77
N PRO A 77 -5.69 -10.31 0.03
CA PRO A 77 -6.85 -10.76 -0.72
C PRO A 77 -8.08 -10.84 0.18
N VAL A 78 -9.17 -10.23 -0.25
CA VAL A 78 -10.45 -10.31 0.47
C VAL A 78 -10.93 -11.76 0.43
N THR A 79 -10.95 -12.41 1.59
CA THR A 79 -11.69 -13.66 1.75
C THR A 79 -13.17 -13.30 1.79
N GLY A 80 -13.84 -13.43 0.66
CA GLY A 80 -15.29 -13.29 0.61
C GLY A 80 -15.97 -14.32 1.51
N GLY A 81 -16.99 -13.86 2.23
CA GLY A 81 -18.09 -14.72 2.68
C GLY A 81 -19.12 -14.86 1.56
#